data_AF-A0A015I419-F1
#
_entry.id   AF-A0A015I419-F1
#
_cell.length_a   1.000
_cell.length_b   1.000
_cell.length_c   1.000
_cell.angle_alpha   90.00
_cell.angle_beta   90.00
_cell.angle_gamma   90.00
#
_symmetry.space_group_name_H-M   'P 1'
#
loop_
_entity.id
_entity.type
_entity.pdbx_description
1 polymer ?
#
loop_
_entity_poly.entity_id
_entity_poly.type
_entity_poly.pdbx_seq_one_letter_code
_entity_poly.pdbx_strand_id
1 'polypeptide(L)'
;MNIRHFIRSIADVRALLSFCSMARFTALGSPTLFDWAGIHFCLSQIKGFASHKNGHPKFWIFRIKLLLDMLPTLTTLQQRMPHLYFLDWLCPQCNSASEDLNHLWTCPYILPDLNSCSTHCSEVIKFRDLCLSSFLSLKSLDISFQTEFFSLDCWDYDTPSPSCLWLTRGLLPAHLTAFLKQYFSLSVIYKNISPLLNDFQVKLYGEIWLCQNVLFHAWEESQGISAASKLRDPSLNSSSIISSLQIHNSLLATVSQDSWISWISSSIIRDGSWISHLDFLRRLIVQPLRISFW
;
A
#
# COMPACT_ATOMS: atom_id res chain seq x y z
N MET A 1 17.85 30.02 -16.05
CA MET A 1 16.81 28.98 -15.88
C MET A 1 17.25 27.72 -16.60
N ASN A 2 17.43 26.59 -15.90
CA ASN A 2 17.91 25.35 -16.54
C ASN A 2 16.72 24.59 -17.16
N ILE A 3 16.58 24.68 -18.48
CA ILE A 3 15.48 24.11 -19.26
C ILE A 3 15.31 22.60 -18.98
N ARG A 4 16.41 21.88 -18.77
CA ARG A 4 16.39 20.44 -18.48
C ARG A 4 15.73 20.13 -17.14
N HIS A 5 16.05 20.91 -16.11
CA HIS A 5 15.40 20.78 -14.81
C HIS A 5 13.90 21.12 -14.91
N PHE A 6 13.56 22.16 -15.66
CA PHE A 6 12.15 22.53 -15.88
C PHE A 6 11.35 21.43 -16.58
N ILE A 7 11.87 20.85 -17.66
CA ILE A 7 11.22 19.73 -18.38
C ILE A 7 11.07 18.51 -17.47
N ARG A 8 12.10 18.19 -16.69
CA ARG A 8 12.04 17.09 -15.71
C ARG A 8 10.95 17.33 -14.67
N SER A 9 10.86 18.53 -14.09
CA SER A 9 9.81 18.86 -13.14
C SER A 9 8.40 18.71 -13.74
N ILE A 10 8.20 19.06 -15.01
CA ILE A 10 6.92 18.84 -15.70
C ILE A 10 6.61 17.35 -15.81
N ALA A 11 7.59 16.53 -16.18
CA ALA A 11 7.40 15.08 -16.29
C ALA A 11 7.07 14.44 -14.93
N ASP A 12 7.79 14.84 -13.87
CA ASP A 12 7.57 14.36 -12.50
C ASP A 12 6.15 14.73 -12.01
N VAL A 13 5.71 15.97 -12.27
CA VAL A 13 4.35 16.42 -11.93
C VAL A 13 3.29 15.62 -12.70
N ARG A 14 3.49 15.36 -14.00
CA ARG A 14 2.56 14.54 -14.81
C ARG A 14 2.48 13.10 -14.30
N ALA A 15 3.62 12.51 -13.95
CA ALA A 15 3.67 11.16 -13.40
C ALA A 15 2.93 11.08 -12.06
N LEU A 16 3.15 12.07 -11.17
CA LEU A 16 2.44 12.16 -9.90
C LEU A 16 0.93 12.29 -10.12
N LEU A 17 0.49 13.19 -11.00
CA LEU A 17 -0.95 13.36 -11.31
C LEU A 17 -1.58 12.08 -11.84
N SER A 18 -0.89 11.36 -12.72
CA SER A 18 -1.36 10.07 -13.22
C SER A 18 -1.45 9.01 -12.13
N PHE A 19 -0.49 9.01 -11.20
CA PHE A 19 -0.49 8.11 -10.05
C PHE A 19 -1.65 8.42 -9.10
N CYS A 20 -1.85 9.68 -8.74
CA CYS A 20 -2.95 10.12 -7.86
C CYS A 20 -4.35 9.82 -8.44
N SER A 21 -4.45 9.75 -9.77
CA SER A 21 -5.71 9.51 -10.50
C SER A 21 -6.01 8.03 -10.74
N MET A 22 -5.22 7.10 -10.19
CA MET A 22 -5.49 5.67 -10.35
C MET A 22 -6.82 5.29 -9.69
N ALA A 23 -7.61 4.43 -10.36
CA ALA A 23 -8.95 4.01 -9.92
C ALA A 23 -9.01 3.48 -8.48
N ARG A 24 -7.92 2.88 -8.01
CA ARG A 24 -7.77 2.39 -6.64
C ARG A 24 -7.79 3.49 -5.59
N PHE A 25 -7.25 4.67 -5.89
CA PHE A 25 -7.28 5.82 -4.98
C PHE A 25 -8.64 6.51 -5.04
N THR A 26 -9.27 6.57 -6.23
CA THR A 26 -10.63 7.11 -6.35
C THR A 26 -11.66 6.27 -5.62
N ALA A 27 -11.43 4.96 -5.46
CA ALA A 27 -12.26 4.08 -4.64
C ALA A 27 -12.17 4.41 -3.13
N LEU A 28 -11.08 5.05 -2.67
CA LEU A 28 -10.92 5.50 -1.28
C LEU A 28 -11.56 6.87 -1.03
N GLY A 29 -11.86 7.63 -2.08
CA GLY A 29 -12.53 8.93 -2.02
C GLY A 29 -11.91 9.96 -2.95
N SER A 30 -12.28 11.23 -2.74
CA SER A 30 -11.76 12.35 -3.52
C SER A 30 -10.23 12.46 -3.37
N PRO A 31 -9.46 12.73 -4.45
CA PRO A 31 -8.03 12.98 -4.35
C PRO A 31 -7.66 14.12 -3.39
N THR A 32 -8.57 15.05 -3.10
CA THR A 32 -8.36 16.15 -2.16
C THR A 32 -8.26 15.71 -0.69
N LEU A 33 -8.65 14.46 -0.38
CA LEU A 33 -8.55 13.89 0.95
C LEU A 33 -7.10 13.54 1.34
N PHE A 34 -6.19 13.50 0.36
CA PHE A 34 -4.81 13.05 0.54
C PHE A 34 -3.83 14.19 0.30
N ASP A 35 -2.80 14.28 1.15
CA ASP A 35 -1.65 15.13 0.90
C ASP A 35 -0.65 14.43 -0.02
N TRP A 36 -0.87 14.55 -1.33
CA TRP A 36 -0.02 13.93 -2.35
C TRP A 36 1.44 14.42 -2.33
N ALA A 37 1.68 15.67 -1.92
CA ALA A 37 3.04 16.18 -1.79
C ALA A 37 3.76 15.51 -0.60
N GLY A 38 3.06 15.36 0.52
CA GLY A 38 3.55 14.63 1.69
C GLY A 38 3.76 13.14 1.40
N ILE A 39 2.83 12.49 0.70
CA ILE A 39 2.96 11.08 0.27
C ILE A 39 4.17 10.90 -0.64
N HIS A 40 4.32 11.76 -1.66
CA HIS A 40 5.49 11.73 -2.54
C HIS A 40 6.79 11.96 -1.76
N PHE A 41 6.80 12.90 -0.80
CA PHE A 41 7.95 13.09 0.08
C PHE A 41 8.29 11.81 0.84
N CYS A 42 7.30 11.18 1.50
CA CYS A 42 7.50 9.95 2.28
C CYS A 42 8.00 8.78 1.44
N LEU A 43 7.59 8.70 0.17
CA LEU A 43 8.09 7.72 -0.80
C LEU A 43 9.51 8.05 -1.28
N SER A 44 9.85 9.33 -1.42
CA SER A 44 11.19 9.75 -1.84
C SER A 44 12.28 9.56 -0.78
N GLN A 45 11.92 9.55 0.51
CA GLN A 45 12.86 9.35 1.63
C GLN A 45 13.33 7.90 1.79
N ILE A 46 12.79 7.00 0.96
CA ILE A 46 13.13 5.58 0.92
C ILE A 46 14.57 5.39 0.43
N LYS A 47 15.51 5.35 1.37
CA LYS A 47 16.91 4.98 1.11
C LYS A 47 17.05 3.45 1.01
N GLY A 48 16.56 2.88 -0.09
CA GLY A 48 16.57 1.42 -0.30
C GLY A 48 16.95 0.95 -1.71
N PHE A 49 16.85 1.82 -2.72
CA PHE A 49 17.08 1.42 -4.11
C PHE A 49 18.56 1.33 -4.51
N ALA A 50 19.45 2.02 -3.79
CA ALA A 50 20.84 2.23 -4.23
C ALA A 50 21.87 1.25 -3.66
N SER A 51 21.51 0.41 -2.68
CA SER A 51 22.45 -0.55 -2.09
C SER A 51 21.90 -1.96 -2.17
N HIS A 52 22.45 -2.74 -3.10
CA HIS A 52 22.30 -4.20 -3.14
C HIS A 52 22.74 -4.93 -1.85
N LYS A 53 23.17 -4.19 -0.81
CA LYS A 53 23.79 -4.74 0.41
C LYS A 53 22.94 -4.62 1.67
N ASN A 54 21.79 -3.92 1.66
CA ASN A 54 21.02 -3.65 2.89
C ASN A 54 19.58 -4.21 2.84
N GLY A 55 19.45 -5.50 3.14
CA GLY A 55 18.46 -6.01 4.10
C GLY A 55 17.00 -6.25 3.70
N HIS A 56 16.28 -5.34 3.03
CA HIS A 56 14.80 -5.44 3.08
C HIS A 56 14.02 -5.21 1.76
N PRO A 57 14.36 -5.87 0.64
CA PRO A 57 13.51 -5.82 -0.56
C PRO A 57 12.06 -6.25 -0.28
N LYS A 58 11.84 -7.16 0.67
CA LYS A 58 10.51 -7.66 1.05
C LYS A 58 9.62 -6.61 1.73
N PHE A 59 10.18 -5.81 2.65
CA PHE A 59 9.43 -4.71 3.29
C PHE A 59 9.02 -3.65 2.27
N TRP A 60 9.93 -3.32 1.33
CA TRP A 60 9.60 -2.35 0.28
C TRP A 60 8.49 -2.84 -0.65
N ILE A 61 8.56 -4.10 -1.06
CA ILE A 61 7.49 -4.73 -1.85
C ILE A 61 6.17 -4.68 -1.06
N PHE A 62 6.20 -5.02 0.23
CA PHE A 62 5.04 -4.89 1.09
C PHE A 62 4.49 -3.46 1.10
N ARG A 63 5.33 -2.45 1.35
CA ARG A 63 4.90 -1.05 1.43
C ARG A 63 4.27 -0.54 0.13
N ILE A 64 4.85 -0.88 -1.01
CA ILE A 64 4.30 -0.52 -2.32
C ILE A 64 2.98 -1.27 -2.59
N LYS A 65 2.93 -2.59 -2.33
CA LYS A 65 1.69 -3.37 -2.47
C LYS A 65 0.61 -2.86 -1.52
N LEU A 66 0.96 -2.47 -0.30
CA LEU A 66 0.06 -1.91 0.71
C LEU A 66 -0.53 -0.57 0.25
N LEU A 67 0.32 0.37 -0.18
CA LEU A 67 -0.11 1.65 -0.73
C LEU A 67 -1.06 1.48 -1.93
N LEU A 68 -0.79 0.47 -2.75
CA LEU A 68 -1.55 0.18 -3.94
C LEU A 68 -2.76 -0.74 -3.69
N ASP A 69 -3.04 -1.20 -2.48
CA ASP A 69 -4.12 -2.17 -2.25
C ASP A 69 -3.95 -3.46 -3.10
N MET A 70 -2.73 -4.02 -3.06
CA MET A 70 -2.30 -5.19 -3.84
C MET A 70 -1.63 -6.26 -2.99
N LEU A 71 -1.79 -6.21 -1.67
CA LEU A 71 -1.38 -7.32 -0.82
C LEU A 71 -2.22 -8.55 -1.19
N PRO A 72 -1.63 -9.76 -1.20
CA PRO A 72 -2.35 -10.99 -1.52
C PRO A 72 -3.25 -11.42 -0.35
N THR A 73 -4.26 -10.61 -0.02
CA THR A 73 -5.35 -10.97 0.89
C THR A 73 -6.23 -12.03 0.22
N LEU A 74 -7.01 -12.78 1.02
CA LEU A 74 -7.94 -13.77 0.45
C LEU A 74 -8.86 -13.17 -0.62
N THR A 75 -9.44 -12.00 -0.35
CA THR A 75 -10.31 -11.28 -1.31
C THR A 75 -9.59 -10.93 -2.61
N THR A 76 -8.32 -10.52 -2.52
CA THR A 76 -7.50 -10.24 -3.71
C THR A 76 -7.21 -11.52 -4.49
N LEU A 77 -6.97 -12.64 -3.80
CA LEU A 77 -6.70 -13.93 -4.42
C LEU A 77 -7.95 -14.55 -5.06
N GLN A 78 -9.12 -14.44 -4.41
CA GLN A 78 -10.42 -14.81 -4.96
C GLN A 78 -10.70 -14.10 -6.29
N GLN A 79 -10.36 -12.81 -6.39
CA GLN A 79 -10.51 -12.06 -7.64
C GLN A 79 -9.54 -12.49 -8.74
N ARG A 80 -8.30 -12.84 -8.40
CA ARG A 80 -7.25 -13.16 -9.38
C ARG A 80 -7.22 -14.62 -9.80
N MET A 81 -7.58 -15.52 -8.90
CA MET A 81 -7.54 -16.97 -9.08
C MET A 81 -8.83 -17.61 -8.54
N PRO A 82 -10.01 -17.26 -9.10
CA PRO A 82 -11.31 -17.77 -8.61
C PRO A 82 -11.47 -19.29 -8.75
N HIS A 83 -10.60 -19.95 -9.52
CA HIS A 83 -10.55 -21.40 -9.67
C HIS A 83 -9.77 -22.11 -8.55
N LEU A 84 -8.98 -21.38 -7.76
CA LEU A 84 -8.24 -21.90 -6.60
C LEU A 84 -8.79 -21.38 -5.28
N TYR A 85 -9.35 -20.15 -5.26
CA TYR A 85 -9.86 -19.50 -4.06
C TYR A 85 -11.35 -19.24 -4.22
N PHE A 86 -12.18 -19.99 -3.51
CA PHE A 86 -13.64 -19.90 -3.61
C PHE A 86 -14.18 -18.64 -2.91
N LEU A 87 -15.26 -18.07 -3.46
CA LEU A 87 -15.84 -16.80 -3.00
C LEU A 87 -16.53 -16.88 -1.63
N ASP A 88 -16.95 -18.07 -1.21
CA ASP A 88 -17.58 -18.33 0.09
C ASP A 88 -16.55 -18.48 1.22
N TRP A 89 -15.26 -18.58 0.89
CA TRP A 89 -14.21 -18.62 1.91
C TRP A 89 -14.09 -17.31 2.65
N LEU A 90 -14.12 -17.42 3.98
CA LEU A 90 -13.93 -16.33 4.91
C LEU A 90 -12.47 -16.24 5.33
N CYS A 91 -12.15 -15.18 6.07
CA CYS A 91 -10.85 -14.95 6.66
C CYS A 91 -10.33 -16.20 7.38
N PRO A 92 -9.19 -16.77 6.97
CA PRO A 92 -8.63 -17.96 7.59
C PRO A 92 -8.35 -17.81 9.09
N GLN A 93 -8.19 -16.58 9.56
CA GLN A 93 -7.80 -16.27 10.94
C GLN A 93 -8.96 -16.15 11.90
N CYS A 94 -10.14 -15.72 11.46
CA CYS A 94 -11.30 -15.50 12.33
C CYS A 94 -12.58 -16.17 11.85
N ASN A 95 -12.62 -16.62 10.59
CA ASN A 95 -13.75 -17.28 9.94
C ASN A 95 -15.09 -16.52 10.08
N SER A 96 -15.06 -15.19 10.16
CA SER A 96 -16.26 -14.37 10.43
C SER A 96 -16.54 -13.30 9.38
N ALA A 97 -15.54 -12.90 8.59
CA ALA A 97 -15.65 -11.88 7.55
C ALA A 97 -14.73 -12.19 6.38
N SER A 98 -14.88 -11.48 5.26
CA SER A 98 -13.93 -11.54 4.15
C SER A 98 -12.58 -10.93 4.56
N GLU A 99 -11.47 -11.60 4.28
CA GLU A 99 -10.14 -11.03 4.49
C GLU A 99 -9.81 -10.04 3.35
N ASP A 100 -10.22 -8.80 3.54
CA ASP A 100 -9.74 -7.65 2.77
C ASP A 100 -8.61 -6.91 3.49
N LEU A 101 -8.08 -5.87 2.85
CA LEU A 101 -6.98 -5.10 3.41
C LEU A 101 -7.36 -4.41 4.72
N ASN A 102 -8.61 -4.00 4.91
CA ASN A 102 -9.03 -3.36 6.16
C ASN A 102 -9.17 -4.40 7.27
N HIS A 103 -9.80 -5.53 6.95
CA HIS A 103 -9.95 -6.65 7.86
C HIS A 103 -8.60 -7.18 8.34
N LEU A 104 -7.56 -7.18 7.51
CA LEU A 104 -6.19 -7.55 7.92
C LEU A 104 -5.74 -6.82 9.21
N TRP A 105 -6.08 -5.54 9.34
CA TRP A 105 -5.70 -4.74 10.51
C TRP A 105 -6.65 -4.93 11.69
N THR A 106 -7.92 -5.17 11.43
CA THR A 106 -8.97 -5.24 12.45
C THR A 106 -9.36 -6.67 12.82
N CYS A 107 -8.71 -7.68 12.23
CA CYS A 107 -9.06 -9.08 12.43
C CYS A 107 -8.76 -9.50 13.88
N PRO A 108 -9.77 -9.98 14.63
CA PRO A 108 -9.52 -10.65 15.90
C PRO A 108 -9.03 -12.06 15.57
N TYR A 109 -7.71 -12.24 15.48
CA TYR A 109 -7.13 -13.57 15.25
C TYR A 109 -7.64 -14.55 16.31
N ILE A 110 -7.86 -15.82 15.93
CA ILE A 110 -8.22 -16.88 16.88
C ILE A 110 -7.16 -17.02 17.98
N LEU A 111 -5.88 -16.77 17.68
CA LEU A 111 -4.78 -16.79 18.65
C LEU A 111 -4.67 -15.41 19.34
N PRO A 112 -4.97 -15.31 20.66
CA PRO A 112 -5.02 -14.01 21.36
C PRO A 112 -3.69 -13.24 21.33
N ASP A 113 -2.56 -13.95 21.38
CA ASP A 113 -1.22 -13.37 21.38
C ASP A 113 -0.82 -12.76 20.02
N LEU A 114 -1.59 -13.04 18.96
CA LEU A 114 -1.35 -12.57 17.60
C LEU A 114 -2.48 -11.65 17.11
N ASN A 115 -3.25 -11.07 18.04
CA ASN A 115 -4.38 -10.22 17.71
C ASN A 115 -3.95 -8.96 16.93
N SER A 116 -4.19 -8.99 15.61
CA SER A 116 -3.82 -7.91 14.70
C SER A 116 -4.49 -6.59 15.03
N CYS A 117 -5.75 -6.63 15.49
CA CYS A 117 -6.48 -5.46 15.95
C CYS A 117 -5.76 -4.79 17.13
N SER A 118 -5.40 -5.57 18.16
CA SER A 118 -4.68 -5.03 19.32
C SER A 118 -3.32 -4.45 18.94
N THR A 119 -2.56 -5.16 18.10
CA THR A 119 -1.27 -4.67 17.61
C THR A 119 -1.44 -3.39 16.81
N HIS A 120 -2.38 -3.34 15.86
CA HIS A 120 -2.66 -2.14 15.06
C HIS A 120 -3.02 -0.94 15.94
N CYS A 121 -3.95 -1.10 16.89
CA CYS A 121 -4.31 -0.05 17.85
C CYS A 121 -3.08 0.46 18.61
N SER A 122 -2.25 -0.46 19.13
CA SER A 122 -1.06 -0.09 19.90
C SER A 122 -0.03 0.69 19.06
N GLU A 123 0.13 0.32 17.79
CA GLU A 123 1.08 0.97 16.88
C GLU A 123 0.54 2.32 16.38
N VAL A 124 -0.77 2.49 16.20
CA VAL A 124 -1.39 3.79 15.91
C VAL A 124 -1.21 4.75 17.08
N ILE A 125 -1.43 4.29 18.32
CA ILE A 125 -1.18 5.09 19.54
C ILE A 125 0.29 5.54 19.60
N LYS A 126 1.23 4.60 19.43
CA LYS A 126 2.67 4.92 19.43
C LYS A 126 3.03 5.94 18.35
N PHE A 127 2.55 5.74 17.12
CA PHE A 127 2.80 6.66 16.01
C PHE A 127 2.27 8.07 16.31
N ARG A 128 1.03 8.18 16.80
CA ARG A 128 0.39 9.44 17.20
C ARG A 128 1.17 10.15 18.30
N ASP A 129 1.53 9.44 19.36
CA ASP A 129 2.18 10.03 20.53
C ASP A 129 3.63 10.47 20.20
N LEU A 130 4.32 9.71 19.34
CA LEU A 130 5.62 10.11 18.79
C LEU A 130 5.50 11.34 17.88
N CYS A 131 4.48 11.41 17.03
CA CYS A 131 4.22 12.61 16.23
C CYS A 131 4.01 13.83 17.13
N LEU A 132 3.14 13.72 18.14
CA LEU A 132 2.87 14.80 19.08
C LEU A 132 4.15 15.28 19.77
N SER A 133 4.90 14.33 20.33
CA SER A 133 6.16 14.60 21.04
C SER A 133 7.19 15.28 20.13
N SER A 134 7.30 14.83 18.87
CA SER A 134 8.19 15.42 17.88
C SER A 134 7.82 16.88 17.60
N PHE A 135 6.54 17.19 17.41
CA PHE A 135 6.10 18.56 17.15
C PHE A 135 6.24 19.48 18.37
N LEU A 136 5.88 19.01 19.56
CA LEU A 136 6.04 19.79 20.80
C LEU A 136 7.52 20.08 21.13
N SER A 137 8.44 19.21 20.70
CA SER A 137 9.88 19.45 20.87
C SER A 137 10.41 20.59 19.99
N LEU A 138 9.74 20.88 18.87
CA LEU A 138 10.16 21.92 17.91
C LEU A 138 9.64 23.30 18.28
N LYS A 139 8.48 23.36 18.93
CA LYS A 139 7.81 24.60 19.29
C LYS A 139 6.94 24.35 20.51
N SER A 140 7.05 25.22 21.51
CA SER A 140 6.09 25.26 22.61
C SER A 140 4.72 25.64 22.07
N LEU A 141 3.76 24.74 22.24
CA LEU A 141 2.36 24.90 21.85
C LEU A 141 1.49 24.73 23.10
N ASP A 142 0.32 25.35 23.08
CA ASP A 142 -0.59 25.35 24.19
C ASP A 142 -1.37 24.02 24.32
N ILE A 143 -2.22 23.94 25.33
CA ILE A 143 -3.01 22.73 25.58
C ILE A 143 -4.07 22.50 24.49
N SER A 144 -4.53 23.57 23.83
CA SER A 144 -5.52 23.48 22.75
C SER A 144 -4.98 22.70 21.55
N PHE A 145 -3.72 22.93 21.16
CA PHE A 145 -3.06 22.15 20.12
C PHE A 145 -3.09 20.64 20.40
N GLN A 146 -2.81 20.22 21.64
CA GLN A 146 -2.81 18.80 21.98
C GLN A 146 -4.21 18.22 21.88
N THR A 147 -5.21 18.88 22.48
CA THR A 147 -6.61 18.44 22.44
C THR A 147 -7.12 18.33 21.00
N GLU A 148 -6.87 19.35 20.18
CA GLU A 148 -7.27 19.33 18.77
C GLU A 148 -6.52 18.26 17.97
N PHE A 149 -5.21 18.09 18.22
CA PHE A 149 -4.43 17.04 17.58
C PHE A 149 -4.99 15.64 17.88
N PHE A 150 -5.29 15.33 19.14
CA PHE A 150 -5.89 14.04 19.52
C PHE A 150 -7.31 13.85 18.96
N SER A 151 -8.03 14.94 18.69
CA SER A 151 -9.38 14.88 18.11
C SER A 151 -9.44 14.60 16.61
N LEU A 152 -8.29 14.59 15.92
CA LEU A 152 -8.26 14.31 14.48
C LEU A 152 -8.75 12.88 14.19
N ASP A 153 -9.64 12.77 13.21
CA ASP A 153 -10.25 11.51 12.77
C ASP A 153 -9.22 10.43 12.42
N CYS A 154 -8.04 10.81 11.89
CA CYS A 154 -6.98 9.85 11.57
C CYS A 154 -6.39 9.09 12.77
N TRP A 155 -6.73 9.48 14.00
CA TRP A 155 -6.32 8.79 15.22
C TRP A 155 -7.40 7.88 15.82
N ASP A 156 -8.59 7.82 15.24
CA ASP A 156 -9.62 6.88 15.69
C ASP A 156 -9.19 5.46 15.32
N TYR A 157 -8.81 4.66 16.33
CA TYR A 157 -8.30 3.29 16.17
C TYR A 157 -9.22 2.23 16.80
N ASP A 158 -10.17 2.60 17.66
CA ASP A 158 -11.06 1.63 18.32
C ASP A 158 -12.01 1.01 17.28
N THR A 159 -12.56 1.86 16.42
CA THR A 159 -13.22 1.48 15.18
C THR A 159 -12.55 2.26 14.06
N PRO A 160 -11.44 1.73 13.48
CA PRO A 160 -10.55 2.52 12.65
C PRO A 160 -11.28 3.33 11.59
N SER A 161 -11.20 4.66 11.70
CA SER A 161 -11.76 5.54 10.69
C SER A 161 -11.10 5.27 9.33
N PRO A 162 -11.74 5.67 8.20
CA PRO A 162 -11.09 5.61 6.90
C PRO A 162 -9.72 6.31 6.91
N SER A 163 -9.61 7.44 7.61
CA SER A 163 -8.38 8.20 7.74
C SER A 163 -7.26 7.47 8.50
N CYS A 164 -7.62 6.73 9.54
CA CYS A 164 -6.70 5.86 10.28
C CYS A 164 -6.17 4.73 9.36
N LEU A 165 -7.07 4.09 8.61
CA LEU A 165 -6.70 3.05 7.63
C LEU A 165 -5.86 3.61 6.47
N TRP A 166 -6.06 4.86 6.08
CA TRP A 166 -5.20 5.53 5.09
C TRP A 166 -3.76 5.69 5.60
N LEU A 167 -3.56 6.05 6.86
CA LEU A 167 -2.22 6.11 7.46
C LEU A 167 -1.52 4.76 7.44
N THR A 168 -2.25 3.67 7.74
CA THR A 168 -1.75 2.29 7.60
C THR A 168 -1.24 2.03 6.18
N ARG A 169 -1.98 2.48 5.16
CA ARG A 169 -1.61 2.39 3.74
C ARG A 169 -0.45 3.30 3.32
N GLY A 170 -0.02 4.22 4.18
CA GLY A 170 0.98 5.25 3.86
C GLY A 170 0.40 6.43 3.07
N LEU A 171 -0.92 6.57 3.06
CA LEU A 171 -1.63 7.71 2.51
C LEU A 171 -1.80 8.75 3.62
N LEU A 172 -1.15 9.89 3.48
CA LEU A 172 -1.20 10.97 4.46
C LEU A 172 -2.52 11.75 4.34
N PRO A 173 -3.39 11.79 5.36
CA PRO A 173 -4.64 12.52 5.31
C PRO A 173 -4.41 14.04 5.21
N ALA A 174 -5.12 14.70 4.31
CA ALA A 174 -4.98 16.13 4.08
C ALA A 174 -5.36 16.97 5.31
N HIS A 175 -6.33 16.52 6.12
CA HIS A 175 -6.74 17.23 7.34
C HIS A 175 -5.64 17.23 8.40
N LEU A 176 -4.86 16.16 8.54
CA LEU A 176 -3.70 16.11 9.44
C LEU A 176 -2.65 17.13 9.01
N THR A 177 -2.29 17.15 7.72
CA THR A 177 -1.35 18.16 7.21
C THR A 177 -1.93 19.56 7.36
N ALA A 178 -3.21 19.78 7.04
CA ALA A 178 -3.86 21.09 7.14
C ALA A 178 -3.87 21.64 8.57
N PHE A 179 -4.13 20.79 9.56
CA PHE A 179 -4.01 21.12 10.98
C PHE A 179 -2.58 21.55 11.32
N LEU A 180 -1.59 20.71 11.01
CA LEU A 180 -0.18 20.99 11.34
C LEU A 180 0.38 22.23 10.62
N LYS A 181 -0.13 22.54 9.41
CA LYS A 181 0.27 23.73 8.63
C LYS A 181 -0.06 25.05 9.30
N GLN A 182 -0.99 25.07 10.26
CA GLN A 182 -1.28 26.26 11.06
C GLN A 182 -0.10 26.64 11.98
N TYR A 183 0.77 25.68 12.28
CA TYR A 183 1.85 25.83 13.26
C TYR A 183 3.26 25.67 12.66
N PHE A 184 3.39 24.85 11.61
CA PHE A 184 4.67 24.43 11.04
C PHE A 184 4.69 24.57 9.51
N SER A 185 5.89 24.75 8.94
CA SER A 185 6.06 24.69 7.49
C SER A 185 5.92 23.25 6.98
N LEU A 186 5.47 23.09 5.73
CA LEU A 186 5.35 21.77 5.08
C LEU A 186 6.65 20.95 5.15
N SER A 187 7.80 21.60 4.97
CA SER A 187 9.10 20.90 5.07
C SER A 187 9.34 20.34 6.46
N VAL A 188 8.92 21.04 7.53
CA VAL A 188 9.06 20.55 8.90
C VAL A 188 8.10 19.39 9.12
N ILE A 189 6.84 19.53 8.71
CA ILE A 189 5.81 18.49 8.83
C ILE A 189 6.29 17.18 8.18
N TYR A 190 6.71 17.24 6.92
CA TYR A 190 7.11 16.05 6.17
C TYR A 190 8.37 15.39 6.73
N LYS A 191 9.36 16.19 7.17
CA LYS A 191 10.59 15.66 7.78
C LYS A 191 10.34 14.94 9.10
N ASN A 192 9.32 15.35 9.87
CA ASN A 192 8.98 14.71 11.15
C ASN A 192 8.06 13.50 10.94
N ILE A 193 7.04 13.60 10.09
CA ILE A 193 6.09 12.50 9.86
C ILE A 193 6.74 11.35 9.08
N SER A 194 7.53 11.64 8.05
CA SER A 194 8.06 10.60 7.15
C SER A 194 8.83 9.46 7.85
N PRO A 195 9.79 9.70 8.77
CA PRO A 195 10.47 8.61 9.46
C PRO A 195 9.53 7.85 10.40
N LEU A 196 8.67 8.56 11.14
CA LEU A 196 7.71 7.94 12.06
C LEU A 196 6.69 7.04 11.33
N LEU A 197 6.21 7.48 10.16
CA LEU A 197 5.32 6.70 9.31
C LEU A 197 6.03 5.45 8.76
N ASN A 198 7.32 5.57 8.43
CA ASN A 198 8.11 4.42 8.00
C ASN A 198 8.23 3.39 9.13
N ASP A 199 8.56 3.82 10.34
CA ASP A 199 8.73 2.94 11.50
C ASP A 199 7.41 2.26 11.87
N PHE A 200 6.30 3.00 11.84
CA PHE A 200 4.96 2.45 11.97
C PHE A 200 4.69 1.34 10.94
N GLN A 201 4.98 1.57 9.66
CA GLN A 201 4.78 0.56 8.62
C GLN A 201 5.73 -0.65 8.77
N VAL A 202 6.95 -0.45 9.26
CA VAL A 202 7.87 -1.56 9.59
C VAL A 202 7.27 -2.45 10.68
N LYS A 203 6.62 -1.87 11.68
CA LYS A 203 5.93 -2.62 12.73
C LYS A 203 4.73 -3.40 12.19
N LEU A 204 3.89 -2.77 11.38
CA LEU A 204 2.79 -3.49 10.71
C LEU A 204 3.28 -4.65 9.84
N TYR A 205 4.40 -4.46 9.14
CA TYR A 205 5.02 -5.53 8.36
C TYR A 205 5.48 -6.70 9.24
N GLY A 206 6.25 -6.39 10.29
CA GLY A 206 6.87 -7.40 11.14
C GLY A 206 5.87 -8.16 12.00
N GLU A 207 4.98 -7.43 12.67
CA GLU A 207 4.12 -7.98 13.73
C GLU A 207 2.80 -8.56 13.18
N ILE A 208 2.25 -7.97 12.11
CA ILE A 208 0.96 -8.39 11.54
C ILE A 208 1.18 -9.16 10.23
N TRP A 209 1.79 -8.53 9.23
CA TRP A 209 1.86 -9.08 7.87
C TRP A 209 2.66 -10.39 7.81
N LEU A 210 3.84 -10.46 8.43
CA LEU A 210 4.63 -11.70 8.42
C LEU A 210 3.91 -12.85 9.11
N CYS A 211 3.27 -12.58 10.24
CA CYS A 211 2.46 -13.56 10.97
C CYS A 211 1.29 -14.05 10.11
N GLN A 212 0.55 -13.12 9.49
CA GLN A 212 -0.54 -13.44 8.58
C GLN A 212 -0.08 -14.38 7.45
N ASN A 213 1.04 -14.09 6.79
CA ASN A 213 1.51 -14.94 5.69
C ASN A 213 1.83 -16.37 6.13
N VAL A 214 2.42 -16.54 7.31
CA VAL A 214 2.72 -17.88 7.85
C VAL A 214 1.43 -18.66 8.07
N LEU A 215 0.44 -18.04 8.73
CA LEU A 215 -0.84 -18.67 9.01
C LEU A 215 -1.65 -18.91 7.74
N PHE A 216 -1.60 -17.98 6.78
CA PHE A 216 -2.26 -18.11 5.49
C PHE A 216 -1.68 -19.27 4.68
N HIS A 217 -0.36 -19.44 4.64
CA HIS A 217 0.27 -20.58 3.97
C HIS A 217 -0.13 -21.93 4.58
N ALA A 218 -0.14 -22.04 5.91
CA ALA A 218 -0.60 -23.25 6.59
C ALA A 218 -2.07 -23.55 6.27
N TRP A 219 -2.90 -22.51 6.20
CA TRP A 219 -4.29 -22.65 5.77
C TRP A 219 -4.41 -23.08 4.30
N GLU A 220 -3.63 -22.50 3.38
CA GLU A 220 -3.62 -22.92 1.96
C GLU A 220 -3.27 -24.40 1.81
N GLU A 221 -2.28 -24.89 2.55
CA GLU A 221 -1.91 -26.31 2.58
C GLU A 221 -3.07 -27.19 3.06
N SER A 222 -3.83 -26.73 4.08
CA SER A 222 -5.03 -27.44 4.56
C SER A 222 -6.15 -27.52 3.51
N GLN A 223 -6.19 -26.57 2.57
CA GLN A 223 -7.12 -26.56 1.43
C GLN A 223 -6.57 -27.33 0.21
N GLY A 224 -5.38 -27.92 0.31
CA GLY A 224 -4.72 -28.63 -0.79
C GLY A 224 -4.13 -27.70 -1.87
N ILE A 225 -3.99 -26.40 -1.58
CA ILE A 225 -3.40 -25.42 -2.50
C ILE A 225 -1.87 -25.47 -2.35
N SER A 226 -1.19 -25.96 -3.37
CA SER A 226 0.28 -26.00 -3.45
C SER A 226 0.84 -24.92 -4.37
N ALA A 227 2.14 -24.62 -4.27
CA ALA A 227 2.82 -23.72 -5.21
C ALA A 227 2.64 -24.18 -6.67
N ALA A 228 2.60 -25.49 -6.93
CA ALA A 228 2.36 -26.04 -8.26
C ALA A 228 0.94 -25.78 -8.77
N SER A 229 -0.07 -25.70 -7.89
CA SER A 229 -1.44 -25.36 -8.28
C SER A 229 -1.57 -23.91 -8.77
N LYS A 230 -0.84 -22.98 -8.14
CA LYS A 230 -0.82 -21.55 -8.49
C LYS A 230 -0.14 -21.24 -9.82
N LEU A 231 0.67 -22.17 -10.33
CA LEU A 231 1.38 -22.05 -11.62
C LEU A 231 0.59 -22.62 -12.81
N ARG A 232 -0.51 -23.35 -12.57
CA ARG A 232 -1.29 -23.93 -13.68
C ARG A 232 -2.17 -22.86 -14.30
N ASP A 233 -1.97 -22.63 -15.59
CA ASP A 233 -2.85 -21.76 -16.36
C ASP A 233 -4.28 -22.36 -16.41
N PRO A 234 -5.33 -21.57 -16.15
CA PRO A 234 -6.72 -22.05 -16.22
C PRO A 234 -7.16 -22.43 -17.64
N SER A 235 -6.35 -22.14 -18.67
CA SER A 235 -6.69 -22.37 -20.08
C SER A 235 -6.71 -23.83 -20.52
N LEU A 236 -6.28 -24.78 -19.69
CA LEU A 236 -6.26 -26.20 -20.06
C LEU A 236 -7.51 -27.00 -19.66
N ASN A 237 -8.42 -26.47 -18.84
CA ASN A 237 -9.56 -27.24 -18.31
C ASN A 237 -10.95 -26.65 -18.61
N SER A 238 -11.13 -25.89 -19.70
CA SER A 238 -12.49 -25.53 -20.15
C SER A 238 -13.07 -26.60 -21.07
N SER A 239 -13.51 -27.72 -20.50
CA SER A 239 -14.50 -28.59 -21.13
C SER A 239 -15.77 -28.60 -20.27
N SER A 240 -16.82 -27.93 -20.79
CA SER A 240 -18.23 -27.93 -20.36
C SER A 240 -18.47 -27.57 -18.88
N ILE A 241 -19.11 -26.44 -18.55
CA ILE A 241 -20.55 -26.21 -18.71
C ILE A 241 -20.80 -24.69 -18.71
N ILE A 242 -21.47 -24.21 -19.75
CA ILE A 242 -22.05 -22.86 -19.82
C ILE A 242 -23.38 -22.90 -19.08
N SER A 243 -23.54 -22.11 -18.02
CA SER A 243 -24.85 -21.57 -17.68
C SER A 243 -24.69 -20.10 -17.25
N SER A 244 -25.55 -19.29 -17.84
CA SER A 244 -25.55 -17.84 -17.89
C SER A 244 -25.64 -17.18 -16.51
N LEU A 245 -24.64 -16.37 -16.16
CA LEU A 245 -24.78 -15.26 -15.23
C LEU A 245 -24.21 -14.01 -15.91
N GLN A 246 -25.12 -13.11 -16.28
CA GLN A 246 -24.80 -11.76 -16.73
C GLN A 246 -24.15 -11.00 -15.57
N ILE A 247 -22.83 -11.15 -15.43
CA ILE A 247 -22.03 -10.19 -14.69
C ILE A 247 -21.90 -8.99 -15.62
N HIS A 248 -22.43 -7.85 -15.17
CA HIS A 248 -22.16 -6.57 -15.80
C HIS A 248 -20.64 -6.41 -15.91
N ASN A 249 -20.13 -6.65 -17.12
CA ASN A 249 -18.77 -6.30 -17.52
C ASN A 249 -18.62 -4.81 -17.25
N SER A 250 -17.94 -4.44 -16.17
CA SER A 250 -17.23 -3.16 -16.16
C SER A 250 -16.27 -3.27 -17.34
N LEU A 251 -16.50 -2.41 -18.34
CA LEU A 251 -15.76 -2.39 -19.58
C LEU A 251 -14.27 -2.47 -19.28
N LEU A 252 -13.69 -3.64 -19.57
CA LEU A 252 -12.26 -3.85 -19.65
C LEU A 252 -11.76 -2.76 -20.58
N ALA A 253 -11.06 -1.76 -20.03
CA ALA A 253 -10.56 -0.65 -20.80
C ALA A 253 -9.81 -1.22 -22.00
N THR A 254 -10.26 -0.89 -23.22
CA THR A 254 -9.50 -1.11 -24.45
C THR A 254 -8.11 -0.52 -24.23
N VAL A 255 -7.12 -1.41 -24.10
CA VAL A 255 -5.76 -1.08 -23.69
C VAL A 255 -5.08 -0.36 -24.85
N SER A 256 -4.95 0.96 -24.73
CA SER A 256 -3.97 1.72 -25.51
C SER A 256 -2.57 1.20 -25.19
N GLN A 257 -1.82 0.85 -26.23
CA GLN A 257 -0.56 0.09 -26.17
C GLN A 257 0.63 0.82 -25.52
N ASP A 258 0.49 2.06 -25.03
CA ASP A 258 1.63 2.90 -24.64
C ASP A 258 1.70 3.31 -23.15
N SER A 259 0.92 2.68 -22.27
CA SER A 259 0.96 3.02 -20.85
C SER A 259 1.84 2.04 -20.06
N TRP A 260 3.03 2.47 -19.66
CA TRP A 260 3.91 1.77 -18.70
C TRP A 260 3.17 1.36 -17.40
N ILE A 261 2.08 2.06 -17.05
CA ILE A 261 1.16 1.73 -15.94
C ILE A 261 0.40 0.42 -16.22
N SER A 262 0.06 0.12 -17.47
CA SER A 262 -0.56 -1.15 -17.89
C SER A 262 0.40 -2.34 -17.72
N TRP A 263 1.70 -2.11 -17.95
CA TRP A 263 2.74 -3.12 -17.76
C TRP A 263 3.03 -3.38 -16.28
N ILE A 264 3.06 -2.33 -15.45
CA ILE A 264 3.18 -2.44 -13.99
C ILE A 264 1.96 -3.17 -13.40
N SER A 265 0.76 -2.81 -13.84
CA SER A 265 -0.45 -3.50 -13.41
C SER A 265 -0.40 -4.99 -13.80
N SER A 266 0.01 -5.30 -15.02
CA SER A 266 0.07 -6.69 -15.52
C SER A 266 1.17 -7.54 -14.85
N SER A 267 2.32 -6.96 -14.51
CA SER A 267 3.41 -7.68 -13.85
C SER A 267 3.13 -7.96 -12.37
N ILE A 268 2.44 -7.04 -11.68
CA ILE A 268 1.99 -7.26 -10.29
C ILE A 268 0.79 -8.22 -10.23
N ILE A 269 0.01 -8.34 -11.31
CA ILE A 269 -1.09 -9.31 -11.43
C ILE A 269 -0.57 -10.74 -11.69
N ARG A 270 0.58 -10.91 -12.37
CA ARG A 270 1.05 -12.22 -12.89
C ARG A 270 2.32 -12.79 -12.21
N ASP A 271 2.76 -12.23 -11.09
CA ASP A 271 3.87 -12.73 -10.24
C ASP A 271 5.17 -13.16 -10.99
N GLY A 272 5.53 -12.45 -12.06
CA GLY A 272 6.74 -12.70 -12.85
C GLY A 272 8.04 -12.20 -12.20
N SER A 273 9.16 -12.88 -12.51
CA SER A 273 10.52 -12.55 -12.01
C SER A 273 10.97 -11.14 -12.40
N TRP A 274 11.42 -10.41 -11.38
CA TRP A 274 11.68 -8.98 -11.29
C TRP A 274 12.99 -8.47 -11.96
N ILE A 275 13.65 -9.27 -12.81
CA ILE A 275 15.03 -8.95 -13.29
C ILE A 275 15.13 -7.69 -14.18
N SER A 276 14.02 -6.97 -14.38
CA SER A 276 13.97 -5.62 -14.93
C SER A 276 13.33 -4.56 -14.00
N HIS A 277 13.79 -4.46 -12.73
CA HIS A 277 13.77 -3.19 -11.94
C HIS A 277 14.41 -2.01 -12.71
N LEU A 278 15.11 -2.27 -13.81
CA LEU A 278 16.25 -1.45 -14.19
C LEU A 278 15.92 -0.14 -14.91
N ASP A 279 14.72 0.09 -15.44
CA ASP A 279 14.50 1.26 -16.31
C ASP A 279 13.67 2.41 -15.68
N PHE A 280 12.85 2.15 -14.65
CA PHE A 280 11.92 3.17 -14.15
C PHE A 280 12.57 4.18 -13.20
N LEU A 281 13.43 3.73 -12.27
CA LEU A 281 14.26 4.65 -11.49
C LEU A 281 15.50 5.14 -12.25
N ARG A 282 15.94 4.46 -13.32
CA ARG A 282 16.99 5.00 -14.21
C ARG A 282 16.55 6.32 -14.86
N ARG A 283 15.25 6.54 -15.08
CA ARG A 283 14.73 7.74 -15.76
C ARG A 283 14.48 8.96 -14.89
N LEU A 284 14.80 8.91 -13.60
CA LEU A 284 15.03 10.13 -12.84
C LEU A 284 16.33 10.85 -13.33
N ILE A 285 17.28 10.20 -14.02
CA ILE A 285 18.57 10.84 -14.38
C ILE A 285 19.12 10.33 -15.74
N VAL A 286 18.48 10.70 -16.86
CA VAL A 286 19.10 10.73 -18.22
C VAL A 286 19.30 9.36 -18.93
N GLN A 287 19.14 9.36 -20.27
CA GLN A 287 19.57 8.33 -21.25
C GLN A 287 20.46 9.02 -22.34
N PRO A 288 21.28 8.34 -23.21
CA PRO A 288 21.01 7.05 -23.89
C PRO A 288 22.22 6.10 -24.25
N LEU A 289 21.87 4.94 -24.85
CA LEU A 289 22.59 4.04 -25.80
C LEU A 289 23.56 2.90 -25.33
N ARG A 290 23.28 1.73 -25.97
CA ARG A 290 24.12 0.54 -26.31
C ARG A 290 24.73 -0.29 -25.17
N ILE A 291 24.44 -1.60 -25.16
CA ILE A 291 25.33 -2.69 -25.60
C ILE A 291 24.52 -4.01 -25.60
N SER A 292 24.84 -4.85 -26.58
CA SER A 292 24.34 -6.16 -26.96
C SER A 292 24.84 -7.33 -26.08
N PHE A 293 24.43 -8.53 -26.48
CA PHE A 293 24.94 -9.89 -26.18
C PHE A 293 24.02 -10.73 -25.27
N TRP A 294 23.40 -11.77 -25.85
CA TRP A 294 23.85 -13.18 -25.95
C TRP A 294 23.84 -13.87 -24.58
#